data_AF-A0A831W7G8-F1
#
_entry.id   AF-A0A831W7G8-F1
#
_cell.length_a   1.000
_cell.length_b   1.000
_cell.length_c   1.000
_cell.angle_alpha   90.00
_cell.angle_beta   90.00
_cell.angle_gamma   90.00
#
_symmetry.space_group_name_H-M   'P 1'
#
loop_
_entity.id
_entity.type
_entity.pdbx_description
1 polymer ?
#
loop_
_entity_poly.entity_id
_entity_poly.type
_entity_poly.pdbx_seq_one_letter_code
_entity_poly.pdbx_strand_id
1 'polypeptide(L)' 'DGYNIGINVGHWAGQSIHHLHIHVIPRYKGDVENPKGGVRGVIPAKKLYEFKPD' A
#
# COMPACT_ATOMS: atom_id res chain seq x y z
N ASP A 1 13.08 -3.69 8.18
CA ASP A 1 13.38 -2.52 9.02
C ASP A 1 12.33 -1.40 8.86
N GLY A 2 11.06 -1.72 8.61
CA GLY A 2 9.99 -0.72 8.52
C GLY A 2 8.60 -1.36 8.55
N TYR A 3 7.55 -0.55 8.42
CA TYR A 3 6.16 -1.02 8.38
C TYR A 3 5.36 -0.27 7.31
N ASN A 4 4.43 -0.97 6.66
CA ASN A 4 3.30 -0.32 6.00
C ASN A 4 2.09 -0.35 6.93
N ILE A 5 1.39 0.77 7.03
CA ILE A 5 0.16 0.90 7.82
C ILE A 5 -0.95 1.29 6.85
N GLY A 6 -2.09 0.58 6.91
CA GLY A 6 -3.21 0.78 5.99
C GLY A 6 -4.56 0.48 6.61
N ILE A 7 -5.60 1.02 5.99
CA ILE A 7 -7.01 0.83 6.36
C ILE A 7 -7.85 0.72 5.09
N ASN A 8 -8.83 -0.19 5.10
CA ASN A 8 -9.84 -0.30 4.05
C ASN A 8 -11.18 0.23 4.60
N VAL A 9 -11.78 1.20 3.90
CA VAL A 9 -13.06 1.81 4.29
C VAL A 9 -14.08 1.59 3.18
N GLY A 10 -15.07 0.72 3.44
CA GLY A 10 -16.12 0.36 2.50
C GLY A 10 -15.81 -0.88 1.65
N HIS A 11 -16.87 -1.48 1.09
CA HIS A 11 -16.81 -2.73 0.31
C HIS A 11 -15.82 -2.64 -0.87
N TRP A 12 -15.91 -1.57 -1.67
CA TRP A 12 -15.06 -1.39 -2.85
C TRP A 12 -13.59 -1.09 -2.53
N ALA A 13 -13.29 -0.64 -1.31
CA ALA A 13 -11.92 -0.54 -0.81
C ALA A 13 -11.36 -1.89 -0.33
N GLY A 14 -12.13 -2.98 -0.45
CA GLY A 14 -11.73 -4.31 0.02
C GLY A 14 -11.94 -4.53 1.52
N GLN A 15 -12.84 -3.78 2.17
CA GLN A 15 -13.19 -4.04 3.56
C GLN A 15 -14.06 -5.31 3.65
N SER A 16 -13.55 -6.36 4.30
CA SER A 16 -14.29 -7.61 4.56
C SER A 16 -14.90 -7.67 5.96
N ILE A 17 -14.26 -7.02 6.94
CA ILE A 17 -14.75 -6.88 8.32
C ILE A 17 -15.23 -5.45 8.52
N HIS A 18 -16.54 -5.28 8.73
CA HIS A 18 -17.19 -3.98 8.92
C HIS A 18 -17.03 -3.41 10.34
N HIS A 19 -15.85 -3.61 10.93
CA HIS A 19 -15.37 -2.95 12.13
C HIS A 19 -14.03 -2.32 11.77
N LEU A 20 -13.79 -1.08 12.22
CA LEU A 20 -12.52 -0.40 12.05
C LEU A 20 -11.36 -1.32 12.48
N HIS A 21 -10.44 -1.59 11.56
CA HIS A 21 -9.20 -2.30 11.83
C HIS A 21 -8.07 -1.69 11.01
N ILE A 22 -6.85 -1.78 11.54
CA ILE A 22 -5.65 -1.26 10.91
C ILE A 22 -4.76 -2.44 10.55
N HIS A 23 -4.33 -2.50 9.30
CA HIS A 23 -3.30 -3.43 8.85
C HIS A 23 -1.93 -2.84 9.21
N VAL A 24 -1.14 -3.59 9.98
CA VAL A 24 0.27 -3.29 10.25
C VAL A 24 1.09 -4.39 9.62
N ILE A 25 1.84 -4.05 8.58
CA ILE A 25 2.57 -5.01 7.75
C ILE A 25 4.07 -4.75 7.95
N PRO A 26 4.79 -5.62 8.68
CA PRO A 26 6.23 -5.52 8.81
C PRO A 26 6.90 -5.65 7.43
N ARG A 27 7.91 -4.81 7.19
CA ARG A 27 8.70 -4.78 5.95
C ARG A 27 10.18 -4.96 6.27
N TYR A 28 10.89 -5.70 5.44
CA TYR A 28 12.30 -6.02 5.60
C TYR A 28 13.09 -5.69 4.34
N LYS A 29 14.39 -5.40 4.50
CA LYS A 29 15.25 -5.15 3.35
C LYS A 29 15.27 -6.40 2.45
N GLY A 30 14.91 -6.23 1.18
CA GLY A 30 14.88 -7.32 0.20
C GLY A 30 13.60 -8.16 0.20
N ASP A 31 12.58 -7.83 1.01
CA ASP A 31 11.28 -8.54 0.98
C ASP A 31 10.47 -8.28 -0.30
N VAL A 32 10.79 -7.19 -1.00
CA VAL A 32 10.23 -6.81 -2.29
C VAL A 32 11.29 -6.03 -3.07
N GLU A 33 11.37 -6.29 -4.37
CA GLU A 33 12.37 -5.68 -5.26
C GLU A 33 12.29 -4.15 -5.29
N ASN A 34 11.07 -3.61 -5.42
CA ASN A 34 10.81 -2.17 -5.39
C ASN A 34 9.68 -1.82 -4.41
N PRO A 35 10.01 -1.28 -3.21
CA PRO A 35 9.04 -0.98 -2.17
C PRO A 35 8.26 0.32 -2.40
N LYS A 36 8.60 1.14 -3.41
CA LYS A 36 7.90 2.40 -3.69
C LYS A 36 6.48 2.16 -4.24
N GLY A 37 5.58 3.09 -3.95
CA GLY A 37 4.20 3.11 -4.46
C GLY A 37 3.11 2.70 -3.48
N GLY A 38 3.43 1.84 -2.49
CA GLY A 38 2.48 1.43 -1.46
C GLY A 38 1.15 0.93 -2.02
N VAL A 39 0.04 1.48 -1.53
CA VAL A 39 -1.34 1.17 -2.00
C VAL A 39 -1.51 1.34 -3.50
N ARG A 40 -0.75 2.23 -4.18
CA ARG A 40 -0.85 2.38 -5.65
C ARG A 40 -0.44 1.12 -6.41
N GLY A 41 0.18 0.13 -5.76
CA GLY A 41 0.39 -1.19 -6.33
C GLY A 41 -0.89 -1.89 -6.80
N VAL A 42 -2.07 -1.48 -6.31
CA VAL A 42 -3.37 -1.97 -6.81
C VAL A 42 -3.65 -1.60 -8.26
N ILE A 43 -3.02 -0.53 -8.77
CA ILE A 43 -3.00 -0.17 -10.19
C ILE A 43 -1.54 -0.23 -10.66
N PRO A 44 -1.07 -1.38 -11.17
CA PRO A 44 0.36 -1.61 -11.43
C PRO A 44 1.03 -0.50 -12.27
N ALA A 45 0.34 -0.01 -13.31
CA ALA A 45 0.83 1.05 -14.18
C ALA A 45 1.02 2.41 -13.47
N LYS A 46 0.37 2.63 -12.32
CA LYS A 46 0.44 3.86 -11.53
C LYS A 46 1.19 3.68 -10.21
N LYS A 47 1.85 2.52 -10.02
CA LYS A 47 2.56 2.19 -8.78
C LYS A 47 3.71 3.17 -8.52
N LEU A 48 4.46 3.54 -9.54
CA LEU A 48 5.61 4.42 -9.39
C LEU A 48 5.18 5.89 -9.42
N TYR A 49 5.76 6.69 -8.53
CA TYR A 49 5.64 8.14 -8.58
C TYR A 49 6.55 8.64 -9.70
N GLU A 50 5.99 8.96 -10.86
CA GLU A 50 6.69 9.70 -11.90
C GLU A 50 6.84 11.14 -11.43
N PHE A 51 8.07 11.55 -11.09
CA PHE A 51 8.38 12.95 -10.90
C PHE A 51 8.64 13.56 -12.28
N LYS A 52 7.75 14.42 -12.76
CA LYS A 52 8.07 15.33 -13.88
C LYS A 52 8.45 16.67 -13.25
N PRO A 53 9.72 17.09 -13.35
CA PRO A 53 10.06 18.48 -13.03
C PRO A 53 9.30 19.39 -14.01
N ASP A 54 8.77 20.49 -13.50
CA ASP A 54 8.23 21.58 -14.31
C ASP A 54 9.34 22.23 -15.17
#